data_AF-A0AAE5QBC9-F1
#
_entry.id   AF-A0AAE5QBC9-F1
#
_cell.length_a   1.000
_cell.length_b   1.000
_cell.length_c   1.000
_cell.angle_alpha   90.00
_cell.angle_beta   90.00
_cell.angle_gamma   90.00
#
_symmetry.space_group_name_H-M   'P 1'
#
loop_
_entity.id
_entity.type
_entity.pdbx_description
1 polymer ?
#
loop_
_entity_poly.entity_id
_entity_poly.type
_entity_poly.pdbx_seq_one_letter_code
_entity_poly.pdbx_strand_id
1 'polypeptide(L)'
;MQKIFKHIHPYEPFIDNSTEKLIVGTLPPPRFTTGDLKEGDVNFCYGSRDGQLWPILNKIFDLNLKFETTSKAIDQRKIFLKDRKIGICDIVASAEREKIDASDLGMQNIALRNVLGYLEEYQKIHTLLFTGGNSKNGPEYFFRKHLKESAVALKLISNQVPRIHEFVHPSTNKLIRTVSLTAPSGAANRAVGSLDLYKKMKSENPKFNTIDFRVLQYKKYF
;
A
#
# COMPACT_ATOMS: atom_id res chain seq x y z
N MET A 1 -31.63 14.91 3.76
CA MET A 1 -30.27 14.59 4.25
C MET A 1 -29.61 13.65 3.26
N GLN A 2 -28.40 13.99 2.79
CA GLN A 2 -27.63 13.11 1.92
C GLN A 2 -27.17 11.90 2.75
N LYS A 3 -27.39 10.68 2.24
CA LYS A 3 -27.01 9.44 2.96
C LYS A 3 -25.48 9.33 2.95
N ILE A 4 -24.86 9.49 4.11
CA ILE A 4 -23.41 9.30 4.30
C ILE A 4 -23.10 7.81 4.23
N PHE A 5 -22.16 7.42 3.35
CA PHE A 5 -21.67 6.05 3.27
C PHE A 5 -20.56 5.82 4.29
N LYS A 6 -20.70 4.77 5.10
CA LYS A 6 -19.65 4.30 6.02
C LYS A 6 -18.72 3.34 5.28
N HIS A 7 -17.52 3.81 4.96
CA HIS A 7 -16.49 3.01 4.32
C HIS A 7 -15.63 2.35 5.40
N ILE A 8 -15.80 1.05 5.60
CA ILE A 8 -15.08 0.25 6.61
C ILE A 8 -14.12 -0.70 5.88
N HIS A 9 -12.87 -0.77 6.34
CA HIS A 9 -11.91 -1.72 5.81
C HIS A 9 -12.39 -3.17 6.08
N PRO A 10 -12.52 -4.04 5.06
CA PRO A 10 -13.16 -5.35 5.21
C PRO A 10 -12.27 -6.44 5.83
N TYR A 11 -10.96 -6.23 5.86
CA TYR A 11 -9.99 -7.23 6.34
C TYR A 11 -9.22 -6.71 7.54
N GLU A 12 -8.94 -7.57 8.51
CA GLU A 12 -7.88 -7.30 9.49
C GLU A 12 -6.50 -7.21 8.81
N PRO A 13 -5.51 -6.54 9.42
CA PRO A 13 -4.13 -6.60 8.95
C PRO A 13 -3.66 -8.05 8.80
N PHE A 14 -3.02 -8.36 7.67
CA PHE A 14 -2.36 -9.65 7.47
C PHE A 14 -0.93 -9.54 7.97
N ILE A 15 -0.69 -9.89 9.24
CA ILE A 15 0.63 -9.80 9.89
C ILE A 15 0.79 -11.03 10.80
N ASP A 16 2.02 -11.53 10.93
CA ASP A 16 2.38 -12.57 11.89
C ASP A 16 3.77 -12.33 12.52
N ASN A 17 4.14 -13.16 13.51
CA ASN A 17 5.42 -13.07 14.22
C ASN A 17 6.67 -13.38 13.36
N SER A 18 6.48 -13.79 12.10
CA SER A 18 7.57 -13.97 11.14
C SER A 18 7.75 -12.76 10.23
N THR A 19 6.81 -11.81 10.23
CA THR A 19 6.79 -10.67 9.31
C THR A 19 7.98 -9.73 9.53
N GLU A 20 8.70 -9.42 8.45
CA GLU A 20 9.90 -8.56 8.44
C GLU A 20 9.65 -7.24 7.69
N LYS A 21 8.78 -7.27 6.67
CA LYS A 21 8.36 -6.08 5.91
C LYS A 21 6.84 -5.93 5.95
N LEU A 22 6.36 -4.69 6.09
CA LEU A 22 4.93 -4.39 6.09
C LEU A 22 4.58 -3.48 4.91
N ILE A 23 3.74 -3.96 4.00
CA ILE A 23 3.11 -3.13 2.97
C ILE A 23 2.02 -2.29 3.63
N VAL A 24 2.07 -0.98 3.43
CA VAL A 24 1.09 -0.04 3.99
C VAL A 24 0.43 0.77 2.89
N GLY A 25 -0.85 0.51 2.65
CA GLY A 25 -1.71 1.30 1.75
C GLY A 25 -2.67 2.21 2.49
N THR A 26 -3.62 2.77 1.75
CA THR A 26 -4.61 3.70 2.31
C THR A 26 -5.85 2.98 2.80
N LEU A 27 -6.73 2.60 1.85
CA LEU A 27 -8.03 1.96 2.06
C LEU A 27 -8.46 1.31 0.74
N PRO A 28 -9.04 0.09 0.72
CA PRO A 28 -9.53 -0.51 -0.52
C PRO A 28 -10.73 0.26 -1.10
N PRO A 29 -11.16 0.01 -2.34
CA PRO A 29 -12.35 0.65 -2.91
C PRO A 29 -13.63 0.34 -2.10
N PRO A 30 -14.61 1.26 -2.00
CA PRO A 30 -15.83 1.08 -1.18
C PRO A 30 -16.61 -0.21 -1.39
N ARG A 31 -16.59 -0.77 -2.61
CA ARG A 31 -17.25 -2.04 -2.94
C ARG A 31 -16.73 -3.25 -2.14
N PHE A 32 -15.50 -3.14 -1.63
CA PHE A 32 -14.93 -4.15 -0.75
C PHE A 32 -15.56 -4.13 0.64
N THR A 33 -16.07 -2.97 1.10
CA THR A 33 -16.87 -2.87 2.33
C THR A 33 -18.21 -3.60 2.19
N THR A 34 -18.88 -3.47 1.04
CA THR A 34 -20.21 -4.05 0.82
C THR A 34 -20.17 -5.49 0.32
N GLY A 35 -19.04 -5.94 -0.22
CA GLY A 35 -18.90 -7.25 -0.85
C GLY A 35 -19.35 -7.28 -2.32
N ASP A 36 -19.67 -6.13 -2.91
CA ASP A 36 -20.07 -5.97 -4.33
C ASP A 36 -18.84 -6.03 -5.25
N LEU A 37 -18.10 -7.13 -5.16
CA LEU A 37 -16.86 -7.34 -5.89
C LEU A 37 -17.13 -7.46 -7.40
N LYS A 38 -16.25 -6.86 -8.20
CA LYS A 38 -16.30 -6.97 -9.66
C LYS A 38 -15.63 -8.27 -10.10
N GLU A 39 -16.01 -8.76 -11.27
CA GLU A 39 -15.22 -9.79 -11.96
C GLU A 39 -13.76 -9.31 -12.10
N GLY A 40 -12.80 -10.16 -11.72
CA GLY A 40 -11.38 -9.80 -11.68
C GLY A 40 -10.89 -9.33 -10.30
N ASP A 41 -11.80 -8.98 -9.38
CA ASP A 41 -11.41 -8.71 -7.99
C ASP A 41 -11.05 -10.04 -7.30
N VAL A 42 -10.24 -9.96 -6.25
CA VAL A 42 -9.98 -11.05 -5.31
C VAL A 42 -10.37 -10.55 -3.93
N ASN A 43 -11.12 -11.35 -3.16
CA ASN A 43 -11.58 -10.95 -1.83
C ASN A 43 -10.43 -11.01 -0.78
N PHE A 44 -9.41 -10.19 -0.97
CA PHE A 44 -8.22 -10.08 -0.12
C PHE A 44 -7.61 -8.68 -0.24
N CYS A 45 -6.68 -8.33 0.67
CA CYS A 45 -5.97 -7.05 0.64
C CYS A 45 -5.36 -6.77 -0.75
N TYR A 46 -5.50 -5.52 -1.24
CA TYR A 46 -5.12 -5.10 -2.60
C TYR A 46 -5.79 -5.90 -3.74
N GLY A 47 -6.82 -6.68 -3.46
CA GLY A 47 -7.44 -7.57 -4.44
C GLY A 47 -8.28 -6.88 -5.51
N SER A 48 -8.39 -5.55 -5.48
CA SER A 48 -9.06 -4.79 -6.54
C SER A 48 -8.39 -5.00 -7.89
N ARG A 49 -9.17 -5.37 -8.92
CA ARG A 49 -8.73 -5.43 -10.32
C ARG A 49 -8.23 -4.09 -10.86
N ASP A 50 -8.67 -3.00 -10.25
CA ASP A 50 -8.27 -1.63 -10.63
C ASP A 50 -6.91 -1.25 -10.00
N GLY A 51 -6.41 -2.07 -9.06
CA GLY A 51 -5.10 -1.95 -8.42
C GLY A 51 -4.02 -2.75 -9.15
N GLN A 52 -2.77 -2.33 -8.98
CA GLN A 52 -1.63 -2.88 -9.71
C GLN A 52 -0.64 -3.65 -8.83
N LEU A 53 -0.86 -3.75 -7.51
CA LEU A 53 0.12 -4.38 -6.60
C LEU A 53 0.35 -5.84 -6.98
N TRP A 54 -0.72 -6.65 -7.02
CA TRP A 54 -0.63 -8.06 -7.37
C TRP A 54 -0.12 -8.30 -8.79
N PRO A 55 -0.55 -7.56 -9.84
CA PRO A 55 0.06 -7.65 -11.16
C PRO A 55 1.58 -7.35 -11.16
N ILE A 56 2.03 -6.35 -10.39
CA ILE A 56 3.45 -5.99 -10.27
C ILE A 56 4.22 -7.14 -9.60
N LEU A 57 3.75 -7.63 -8.45
CA LEU A 57 4.41 -8.73 -7.72
C LEU A 57 4.39 -10.03 -8.52
N ASN A 58 3.30 -10.31 -9.24
CA ASN A 58 3.19 -11.46 -10.13
C ASN A 58 4.27 -11.44 -11.23
N LYS A 59 4.58 -10.26 -11.78
CA LYS A 59 5.67 -10.09 -12.77
C LYS A 59 7.08 -10.15 -12.14
N ILE A 60 7.24 -9.66 -10.91
CA ILE A 60 8.56 -9.64 -10.25
C ILE A 60 9.00 -11.06 -9.87
N PHE A 61 8.05 -11.90 -9.45
CA PHE A 61 8.31 -13.21 -8.85
C PHE A 61 7.75 -14.39 -9.66
N ASP A 62 7.27 -14.15 -10.88
CA ASP A 62 6.72 -15.18 -11.78
C ASP A 62 5.67 -16.11 -11.12
N LEU A 63 4.75 -15.51 -10.35
CA LEU A 63 3.88 -16.24 -9.42
C LEU A 63 2.71 -16.99 -10.09
N ASN A 64 2.42 -16.71 -11.36
CA ASN A 64 1.26 -17.23 -12.09
C ASN A 64 -0.07 -17.12 -11.28
N LEU A 65 -0.32 -15.94 -10.70
CA LEU A 65 -1.48 -15.67 -9.87
C LEU A 65 -2.80 -15.76 -10.64
N LYS A 66 -3.82 -16.28 -9.97
CA LYS A 66 -5.23 -16.14 -10.37
C LYS A 66 -5.80 -14.82 -9.87
N PHE A 67 -6.64 -14.20 -10.70
CA PHE A 67 -7.28 -12.90 -10.44
C PHE A 67 -8.81 -13.05 -10.42
N GLU A 68 -9.28 -14.15 -9.84
CA GLU A 68 -10.71 -14.45 -9.71
C GLU A 68 -11.06 -14.48 -8.22
N THR A 69 -12.31 -14.17 -7.87
CA THR A 69 -12.82 -14.23 -6.49
C THR A 69 -12.95 -15.69 -6.02
N THR A 70 -11.83 -16.37 -5.78
CA THR A 70 -11.75 -17.78 -5.38
C THR A 70 -10.84 -17.97 -4.17
N SER A 71 -11.06 -19.03 -3.40
CA SER A 71 -10.16 -19.42 -2.30
C SER A 71 -8.72 -19.62 -2.79
N LYS A 72 -8.55 -20.28 -3.94
CA LYS A 72 -7.23 -20.49 -4.58
C LYS A 72 -6.48 -19.19 -4.82
N ALA A 73 -7.14 -18.15 -5.35
CA ALA A 73 -6.51 -16.85 -5.58
C ALA A 73 -6.10 -16.16 -4.27
N ILE A 74 -6.89 -16.31 -3.21
CA ILE A 74 -6.57 -15.80 -1.87
C ILE A 74 -5.37 -16.55 -1.28
N ASP A 75 -5.35 -17.88 -1.39
CA ASP A 75 -4.30 -18.73 -0.84
C ASP A 75 -2.96 -18.49 -1.53
N GLN A 76 -2.94 -18.32 -2.86
CA GLN A 76 -1.70 -17.94 -3.57
C GLN A 76 -1.06 -16.66 -3.00
N ARG A 77 -1.89 -15.66 -2.64
CA ARG A 77 -1.43 -14.40 -2.06
C ARG A 77 -0.91 -14.61 -0.65
N LYS A 78 -1.64 -15.35 0.19
CA LYS A 78 -1.22 -15.66 1.56
C LYS A 78 0.08 -16.46 1.60
N ILE A 79 0.23 -17.47 0.75
CA ILE A 79 1.45 -18.30 0.63
C ILE A 79 2.63 -17.40 0.26
N PHE A 80 2.51 -16.63 -0.82
CA PHE A 80 3.56 -15.71 -1.24
C PHE A 80 3.98 -14.73 -0.12
N LEU A 81 3.00 -14.13 0.56
CA LEU A 81 3.26 -13.18 1.65
C LEU A 81 4.01 -13.84 2.82
N LYS A 82 3.58 -15.04 3.24
CA LYS A 82 4.25 -15.80 4.31
C LYS A 82 5.67 -16.20 3.92
N ASP A 83 5.85 -16.76 2.73
CA ASP A 83 7.15 -17.22 2.23
C ASP A 83 8.16 -16.06 2.15
N ARG A 84 7.68 -14.85 1.83
CA ARG A 84 8.51 -13.64 1.76
C ARG A 84 8.56 -12.86 3.07
N LYS A 85 7.87 -13.31 4.13
CA LYS A 85 7.74 -12.63 5.43
C LYS A 85 7.21 -11.20 5.30
N ILE A 86 6.20 -11.03 4.45
CA ILE A 86 5.57 -9.75 4.14
C ILE A 86 4.17 -9.71 4.75
N GLY A 87 3.91 -8.68 5.53
CA GLY A 87 2.57 -8.35 6.00
C GLY A 87 1.92 -7.27 5.15
N ILE A 88 0.60 -7.11 5.29
CA ILE A 88 -0.16 -6.01 4.69
C ILE A 88 -1.05 -5.36 5.75
N CYS A 89 -0.96 -4.03 5.87
CA CYS A 89 -1.83 -3.22 6.70
C CYS A 89 -2.13 -1.88 6.01
N ASP A 90 -3.31 -1.74 5.43
CA ASP A 90 -3.79 -0.42 5.02
C ASP A 90 -4.05 0.45 6.25
N ILE A 91 -3.67 1.72 6.21
CA ILE A 91 -3.58 2.61 7.39
C ILE A 91 -4.94 3.15 7.85
N VAL A 92 -5.95 3.20 6.97
CA VAL A 92 -7.29 3.66 7.32
C VAL A 92 -8.14 2.46 7.71
N ALA A 93 -8.68 2.49 8.93
CA ALA A 93 -9.64 1.49 9.40
C ALA A 93 -11.05 1.77 8.86
N SER A 94 -11.45 3.04 8.88
CA SER A 94 -12.73 3.49 8.31
C SER A 94 -12.71 4.97 7.96
N ALA A 95 -13.64 5.36 7.09
CA ALA A 95 -13.92 6.75 6.74
C ALA A 95 -15.40 6.92 6.37
N GLU A 96 -15.86 8.15 6.32
CA GLU A 96 -17.16 8.53 5.79
C GLU A 96 -17.04 9.13 4.40
N ARG A 97 -18.05 8.92 3.56
CA ARG A 97 -18.08 9.43 2.18
C ARG A 97 -19.47 9.95 1.81
N GLU A 98 -19.50 11.17 1.28
CA GLU A 98 -20.70 11.71 0.59
C GLU A 98 -20.86 11.13 -0.82
N LYS A 99 -19.73 10.93 -1.52
CA LYS A 99 -19.65 10.30 -2.83
C LYS A 99 -18.91 8.97 -2.73
N ILE A 100 -19.56 7.90 -3.19
CA ILE A 100 -19.01 6.54 -3.14
C ILE A 100 -18.04 6.35 -4.31
N ASP A 101 -16.77 6.72 -4.10
CA ASP A 101 -15.66 6.44 -5.02
C ASP A 101 -14.40 6.00 -4.27
N ALA A 102 -13.36 5.63 -5.01
CA ALA A 102 -12.08 5.18 -4.46
C ALA A 102 -11.05 6.31 -4.29
N SER A 103 -11.46 7.59 -4.38
CA SER A 103 -10.54 8.71 -4.22
C SER A 103 -10.17 8.90 -2.75
N ASP A 104 -8.87 9.03 -2.45
CA ASP A 104 -8.42 9.31 -1.09
C ASP A 104 -8.87 10.70 -0.59
N LEU A 105 -9.05 11.66 -1.51
CA LEU A 105 -9.47 13.02 -1.18
C LEU A 105 -10.94 13.11 -0.72
N GLY A 106 -11.77 12.14 -1.12
CA GLY A 106 -13.19 12.10 -0.75
C GLY A 106 -13.48 11.51 0.63
N MET A 107 -12.45 11.07 1.36
CA MET A 107 -12.59 10.54 2.72
C MET A 107 -12.78 11.66 3.74
N GLN A 108 -13.79 11.49 4.59
CA GLN A 108 -14.07 12.33 5.76
C GLN A 108 -14.06 11.48 7.04
N ASN A 109 -14.00 12.10 8.22
CA ASN A 109 -14.10 11.42 9.53
C ASN A 109 -13.25 10.13 9.61
N ILE A 110 -11.96 10.27 9.27
CA ILE A 110 -11.04 9.15 9.05
C ILE A 110 -10.60 8.59 10.40
N ALA A 111 -10.82 7.29 10.59
CA ALA A 111 -10.25 6.52 11.69
C ALA A 111 -9.04 5.74 11.18
N LEU A 112 -7.88 5.97 11.80
CA LEU A 112 -6.62 5.33 11.44
C LEU A 112 -6.37 4.07 12.29
N ARG A 113 -5.67 3.09 11.72
CA ARG A 113 -5.15 1.94 12.46
C ARG A 113 -3.88 2.30 13.20
N ASN A 114 -3.64 1.66 14.34
CA ASN A 114 -2.42 1.89 15.13
C ASN A 114 -1.20 1.15 14.56
N VAL A 115 -0.61 1.68 13.48
CA VAL A 115 0.58 1.09 12.84
C VAL A 115 1.77 1.00 13.79
N LEU A 116 1.96 1.99 14.70
CA LEU A 116 3.01 1.91 15.72
C LEU A 116 2.74 0.75 16.68
N GLY A 117 1.50 0.55 17.11
CA GLY A 117 1.11 -0.61 17.92
C GLY A 117 1.44 -1.95 17.26
N TYR A 118 1.18 -2.09 15.95
CA TYR A 118 1.58 -3.31 15.23
C TYR A 118 3.09 -3.48 15.14
N LEU A 119 3.87 -2.41 15.04
CA LEU A 119 5.34 -2.50 15.07
C LEU A 119 5.89 -2.88 16.44
N GLU A 120 5.18 -2.50 17.51
CA GLU A 120 5.49 -2.91 18.88
C GLU A 120 5.19 -4.40 19.11
N GLU A 121 4.04 -4.87 18.63
CA GLU A 121 3.61 -6.27 18.71
C GLU A 121 4.48 -7.19 17.83
N TYR A 122 4.63 -6.85 16.55
CA TYR A 122 5.35 -7.65 15.55
C TYR A 122 6.79 -7.16 15.38
N GLN A 123 7.57 -7.46 16.40
CA GLN A 123 8.93 -6.95 16.60
C GLN A 123 9.97 -7.26 15.52
N LYS A 124 9.70 -8.18 14.59
CA LYS A 124 10.61 -8.48 13.46
C LYS A 124 10.46 -7.51 12.30
N ILE A 125 9.39 -6.71 12.28
CA ILE A 125 9.19 -5.72 11.24
C ILE A 125 10.26 -4.64 11.37
N HIS A 126 11.08 -4.51 10.34
CA HIS A 126 12.14 -3.50 10.26
C HIS A 126 11.96 -2.57 9.05
N THR A 127 10.96 -2.82 8.19
CA THR A 127 10.71 -2.02 7.00
C THR A 127 9.23 -1.83 6.71
N LEU A 128 8.82 -0.58 6.52
CA LEU A 128 7.51 -0.19 5.98
C LEU A 128 7.63 0.13 4.48
N LEU A 129 6.79 -0.49 3.67
CA LEU A 129 6.67 -0.23 2.24
C LEU A 129 5.37 0.53 1.99
N PHE A 130 5.44 1.87 1.93
CA PHE A 130 4.28 2.68 1.60
C PHE A 130 3.98 2.59 0.10
N THR A 131 2.79 2.15 -0.25
CA THR A 131 2.30 2.07 -1.65
C THR A 131 1.62 3.37 -2.07
N GLY A 132 2.23 4.49 -1.68
CA GLY A 132 1.78 5.85 -1.90
C GLY A 132 2.62 6.82 -1.08
N GLY A 133 3.04 7.94 -1.67
CA GLY A 133 3.87 8.91 -0.98
C GLY A 133 3.09 9.83 -0.02
N ASN A 134 3.73 10.90 0.43
CA ASN A 134 3.16 11.96 1.26
C ASN A 134 2.12 12.87 0.54
N SER A 135 1.38 12.35 -0.46
CA SER A 135 0.22 13.06 -0.99
C SER A 135 -0.89 13.10 0.06
N LYS A 136 -1.74 14.14 0.03
CA LYS A 136 -2.86 14.28 0.97
C LYS A 136 -3.67 12.98 1.02
N ASN A 137 -3.88 12.48 2.23
CA ASN A 137 -4.58 11.22 2.54
C ASN A 137 -3.92 9.94 2.00
N GLY A 138 -2.66 9.99 1.56
CA GLY A 138 -1.86 8.80 1.27
C GLY A 138 -1.34 8.10 2.53
N PRO A 139 -0.75 6.90 2.39
CA PRO A 139 -0.32 6.12 3.55
C PRO A 139 0.85 6.76 4.29
N GLU A 140 1.85 7.30 3.59
CA GLU A 140 2.94 8.04 4.25
C GLU A 140 2.42 9.32 4.92
N TYR A 141 1.44 10.00 4.33
CA TYR A 141 0.85 11.22 4.89
C TYR A 141 0.18 10.96 6.24
N PHE A 142 -0.64 9.92 6.33
CA PHE A 142 -1.25 9.53 7.60
C PHE A 142 -0.22 8.99 8.59
N PHE A 143 0.76 8.22 8.14
CA PHE A 143 1.80 7.72 9.02
C PHE A 143 2.63 8.85 9.65
N ARG A 144 2.95 9.90 8.89
CA ARG A 144 3.60 11.10 9.43
C ARG A 144 2.77 11.80 10.52
N LYS A 145 1.44 11.72 10.47
CA LYS A 145 0.57 12.22 11.55
C LYS A 145 0.75 11.40 12.83
N HIS A 146 0.74 10.07 12.74
CA HIS A 146 1.03 9.20 13.90
C HIS A 146 2.39 9.54 14.52
N LEU A 147 3.44 9.67 13.70
CA LEU A 147 4.76 10.01 14.21
C LEU A 147 4.76 11.38 14.92
N LYS A 148 4.07 12.38 14.36
CA LYS A 148 3.95 13.70 14.99
C LYS A 148 3.22 13.65 16.33
N GLU A 149 2.10 12.92 16.40
CA GLU A 149 1.31 12.72 17.62
C GLU A 149 2.10 11.99 18.71
N SER A 150 3.01 11.10 18.31
CA SER A 150 3.93 10.39 19.22
C SER A 150 5.28 11.09 19.42
N ALA A 151 5.45 12.33 18.94
CA ALA A 151 6.70 13.08 19.01
C ALA A 151 7.94 12.35 18.44
N VAL A 152 7.74 11.50 17.43
CA VAL A 152 8.79 10.71 16.77
C VAL A 152 9.33 11.45 15.55
N ALA A 153 10.65 11.63 15.49
CA ALA A 153 11.32 12.22 14.35
C ALA A 153 11.44 11.24 13.17
N LEU A 154 11.09 11.70 11.96
CA LEU A 154 11.28 10.96 10.71
C LEU A 154 12.44 11.54 9.92
N LYS A 155 13.60 10.86 9.92
CA LYS A 155 14.83 11.31 9.26
C LYS A 155 14.79 10.95 7.78
N LEU A 156 15.04 11.93 6.92
CA LEU A 156 15.21 11.71 5.48
C LEU A 156 16.58 11.07 5.19
N ILE A 157 16.58 9.96 4.45
CA ILE A 157 17.79 9.26 4.01
C ILE A 157 18.01 9.44 2.51
N SER A 158 16.94 9.35 1.71
CA SER A 158 16.99 9.63 0.27
C SER A 158 15.73 10.34 -0.18
N ASN A 159 15.92 11.47 -0.88
CA ASN A 159 14.82 12.23 -1.47
C ASN A 159 14.47 11.78 -2.91
N GLN A 160 15.26 10.87 -3.48
CA GLN A 160 14.94 10.30 -4.79
C GLN A 160 13.77 9.33 -4.68
N VAL A 161 12.90 9.26 -5.69
CA VAL A 161 11.77 8.32 -5.68
C VAL A 161 12.27 6.91 -6.00
N PRO A 162 11.97 5.90 -5.17
CA PRO A 162 11.11 5.96 -3.97
C PRO A 162 11.87 6.53 -2.77
N ARG A 163 11.23 7.49 -2.07
CA ARG A 163 11.87 8.19 -0.95
C ARG A 163 12.12 7.25 0.20
N ILE A 164 13.25 7.43 0.89
CA ILE A 164 13.63 6.59 2.02
C ILE A 164 13.75 7.47 3.25
N HIS A 165 13.11 7.05 4.33
CA HIS A 165 13.27 7.65 5.65
C HIS A 165 13.55 6.57 6.69
N GLU A 166 13.99 7.02 7.86
CA GLU A 166 14.16 6.17 9.03
C GLU A 166 13.59 6.88 10.26
N PHE A 167 13.05 6.10 11.20
CA PHE A 167 12.67 6.58 12.52
C PHE A 167 13.00 5.53 13.57
N VAL A 168 13.13 5.95 14.81
CA VAL A 168 13.28 5.05 15.96
C VAL A 168 11.90 4.86 16.58
N HIS A 169 11.45 3.61 16.69
CA HIS A 169 10.15 3.31 17.29
C HIS A 169 10.13 3.75 18.77
N PRO A 170 9.10 4.49 19.22
CA PRO A 170 9.11 5.13 20.55
C PRO A 170 9.17 4.12 21.72
N SER A 171 8.45 3.00 21.63
CA SER A 171 8.44 1.98 22.69
C SER A 171 9.60 0.98 22.61
N THR A 172 9.86 0.43 21.41
CA THR A 172 10.83 -0.67 21.23
C THR A 172 12.26 -0.23 20.94
N ASN A 173 12.50 1.08 20.71
CA ASN A 173 13.79 1.65 20.31
C ASN A 173 14.41 1.05 19.03
N LYS A 174 13.62 0.34 18.22
CA LYS A 174 14.10 -0.24 16.96
C LYS A 174 14.16 0.82 15.87
N LEU A 175 15.24 0.76 15.08
CA LEU A 175 15.33 1.54 13.85
C LEU A 175 14.43 0.92 12.78
N ILE A 176 13.46 1.67 12.30
CA ILE A 176 12.54 1.27 11.24
C ILE A 176 12.81 2.10 10.00
N ARG A 177 13.00 1.42 8.86
CA ARG A 177 13.12 2.07 7.56
C ARG A 177 11.75 2.18 6.89
N THR A 178 11.50 3.29 6.23
CA THR A 178 10.32 3.45 5.37
C THR A 178 10.75 3.69 3.93
N VAL A 179 10.01 3.09 2.99
CA VAL A 179 10.22 3.27 1.55
C VAL A 179 8.90 3.69 0.93
N SER A 180 8.86 4.88 0.35
CA SER A 180 7.68 5.45 -0.29
C SER A 180 7.66 5.12 -1.77
N LEU A 181 7.08 3.97 -2.09
CA LEU A 181 6.90 3.47 -3.45
C LEU A 181 5.87 4.31 -4.21
N THR A 182 6.03 4.36 -5.53
CA THR A 182 5.02 4.90 -6.43
C THR A 182 3.76 4.07 -6.33
N ALA A 183 2.61 4.71 -6.06
CA ALA A 183 1.37 4.00 -5.79
C ALA A 183 0.98 3.05 -6.93
N PRO A 184 0.57 1.80 -6.62
CA PRO A 184 0.16 0.80 -7.59
C PRO A 184 -1.31 1.03 -8.01
N SER A 185 -1.59 2.24 -8.49
CA SER A 185 -2.92 2.70 -8.89
C SER A 185 -2.85 3.47 -10.21
N GLY A 186 -3.90 3.33 -11.03
CA GLY A 186 -4.04 4.09 -12.27
C GLY A 186 -4.02 5.61 -12.06
N ALA A 187 -4.50 6.09 -10.91
CA ALA A 187 -4.48 7.51 -10.57
C ALA A 187 -3.07 8.11 -10.53
N ALA A 188 -2.05 7.29 -10.22
CA ALA A 188 -0.66 7.72 -10.19
C ALA A 188 0.03 7.70 -11.57
N ASN A 189 -0.63 7.22 -12.63
CA ASN A 189 -0.02 7.12 -13.96
C ASN A 189 0.39 8.49 -14.53
N ARG A 190 -0.38 9.55 -14.27
CA ARG A 190 -0.03 10.91 -14.69
C ARG A 190 1.27 11.38 -14.01
N ALA A 191 1.40 11.13 -12.71
CA ALA A 191 2.60 11.46 -11.96
C ALA A 191 3.81 10.67 -12.48
N VAL A 192 3.67 9.36 -12.73
CA VAL A 192 4.71 8.54 -13.36
C VAL A 192 5.10 9.08 -14.74
N GLY A 193 4.12 9.43 -15.57
CA GLY A 193 4.34 10.01 -16.90
C GLY A 193 5.15 11.31 -16.89
N SER A 194 5.12 12.05 -15.78
CA SER A 194 5.88 13.30 -15.64
C SER A 194 7.35 13.09 -15.25
N LEU A 195 7.74 11.90 -14.75
CA LEU A 195 9.09 11.61 -14.31
C LEU A 195 10.07 11.53 -15.49
N ASP A 196 11.19 12.25 -15.41
CA ASP A 196 12.19 12.27 -16.50
C ASP A 196 12.80 10.89 -16.76
N LEU A 197 13.04 10.10 -15.70
CA LEU A 197 13.50 8.72 -15.84
C LEU A 197 12.51 7.86 -16.62
N TYR A 198 11.20 8.02 -16.36
CA TYR A 198 10.17 7.29 -17.10
C TYR A 198 10.12 7.73 -18.56
N LYS A 199 10.16 9.05 -18.84
CA LYS A 199 10.18 9.58 -20.21
C LYS A 199 11.37 9.05 -21.00
N LYS A 200 12.56 9.03 -20.41
CA LYS A 200 13.77 8.46 -21.02
C LYS A 200 13.60 6.98 -21.37
N MET A 201 13.15 6.16 -20.42
CA MET A 201 12.92 4.73 -20.66
C MET A 201 11.84 4.50 -21.74
N LYS A 202 10.79 5.33 -21.76
CA LYS A 202 9.72 5.27 -22.76
C LYS A 202 10.20 5.67 -24.16
N SER A 203 11.13 6.63 -24.27
CA SER A 203 11.72 6.99 -25.57
C SER A 203 12.66 5.91 -26.10
N GLU A 204 13.40 5.24 -25.22
CA GLU A 204 14.29 4.13 -25.59
C GLU A 204 13.49 2.86 -25.97
N ASN A 205 12.36 2.62 -25.29
CA ASN A 205 11.46 1.51 -25.59
C ASN A 205 9.99 1.98 -25.59
N PRO A 206 9.39 2.23 -26.77
CA PRO A 206 8.00 2.67 -26.89
C PRO A 206 6.96 1.69 -26.30
N LYS A 207 7.29 0.41 -26.08
CA LYS A 207 6.38 -0.55 -25.44
C LYS A 207 6.41 -0.48 -23.91
N PHE A 208 7.45 0.14 -23.33
CA PHE A 208 7.58 0.33 -21.88
C PHE A 208 6.40 1.13 -21.33
N ASN A 209 5.83 0.76 -20.19
CA ASN A 209 4.67 1.44 -19.63
C ASN A 209 4.81 1.69 -18.12
N THR A 210 3.81 2.33 -17.53
CA THR A 210 3.84 2.71 -16.11
C THR A 210 3.81 1.51 -15.15
N ILE A 211 3.38 0.32 -15.60
CA ILE A 211 3.50 -0.92 -14.82
C ILE A 211 4.96 -1.38 -14.86
N ASP A 212 5.59 -1.41 -16.03
CA ASP A 212 6.99 -1.84 -16.15
C ASP A 212 7.93 -0.95 -15.32
N PHE A 213 7.66 0.36 -15.30
CA PHE A 213 8.37 1.30 -14.44
C PHE A 213 8.24 0.94 -12.94
N ARG A 214 7.03 0.59 -12.50
CA ARG A 214 6.81 0.17 -11.11
C ARG A 214 7.43 -1.20 -10.83
N VAL A 215 7.44 -2.13 -11.78
CA VAL A 215 8.15 -3.41 -11.65
C VAL A 215 9.64 -3.17 -11.40
N LEU A 216 10.29 -2.30 -12.19
CA LEU A 216 11.70 -1.94 -11.97
C LEU A 216 11.95 -1.29 -10.61
N GLN A 217 11.03 -0.43 -10.17
CA GLN A 217 11.14 0.23 -8.87
C GLN A 217 10.94 -0.75 -7.71
N TYR A 218 9.88 -1.55 -7.74
CA TYR A 218 9.46 -2.44 -6.65
C TYR A 218 10.44 -3.61 -6.48
N LYS A 219 11.01 -4.12 -7.57
CA LYS A 219 11.98 -5.24 -7.54
C LYS A 219 13.17 -5.00 -6.60
N LYS A 220 13.52 -3.74 -6.31
CA LYS A 220 14.64 -3.40 -5.42
C LYS A 220 14.30 -3.51 -3.93
N TYR A 221 13.02 -3.62 -3.57
CA TYR A 221 12.55 -3.51 -2.17
C TYR A 221 11.76 -4.73 -1.69
N PHE A 222 11.27 -5.57 -2.61
CA PHE A 222 10.55 -6.80 -2.32
C PHE A 222 11.47 -8.02 -2.37
#